data_AF-A0A9P5JHK1-F1
#
_entry.id   AF-A0A9P5JHK1-F1
#
_cell.length_a   1.000
_cell.length_b   1.000
_cell.length_c   1.000
_cell.angle_alpha   90.00
_cell.angle_beta   90.00
_cell.angle_gamma   90.00
#
_symmetry.space_group_name_H-M   'P 1'
#
loop_
_entity.id
_entity.type
_entity.pdbx_description
1 polymer ?
#
loop_
_entity_poly.entity_id
_entity_poly.type
_entity_poly.pdbx_seq_one_letter_code
_entity_poly.pdbx_strand_id
1 'polypeptide(L)'
;QEERMQELRDTHHLEGVSRTQQADRLEAERAEAEALLKAAQELSSSSALDVTRLQGDLEKALKTAKEEEEKRMKAISLLKNVRAKGVKTEKDLEEALRERDVAREELAKEKELVKSKEDEMEKLRRESVAQIAKIRAQGEAERDALRIKLERELAGKQSLYVAETANLKSSHAEEISAHTSRFAQLESSHRSVKDERDNLFDQLQLRQAEVESSQSHLESLQVQVNELNHLLRESNDRGSSLAEELLEAQRASAETSLLSPTGSISTSQVQASTASVERRYEAKLADLRARMATIERERTESEEEWSKNLSLRSREVERLRAELAARDGQQSVELDRNAKANEERGKLESELKRVLDEKLAMARDVAAMKASLESAKEAEVSRLIQYVTVTQKFAALEAQIVELQSREGQLRTSNKTLRDELKKVQNSAALLERQRNPGVGFWAQNQSRPNVADSPTSENSRSPSRPASPAQSVTSDRAATSSRNTASAEEVNLEYLRNLILQFLEHKEMRADLVRVMSVILRFTPAETRRLVSKV
;
A
#
# COMPACT_ATOMS: atom_id res chain seq x y z
N GLN A 1 -135.23 29.45 -157.44
CA GLN A 1 -135.44 28.20 -156.68
C GLN A 1 -134.17 27.35 -156.60
N GLU A 2 -133.11 27.62 -157.38
CA GLU A 2 -131.83 26.89 -157.32
C GLU A 2 -130.88 27.35 -156.20
N GLU A 3 -130.93 28.61 -155.75
CA GLU A 3 -130.06 29.11 -154.66
C GLU A 3 -130.29 28.41 -153.31
N ARG A 4 -131.53 28.01 -153.01
CA ARG A 4 -131.90 27.41 -151.72
C ARG A 4 -131.42 25.96 -151.55
N MET A 5 -131.13 25.27 -152.66
CA MET A 5 -130.59 23.90 -152.65
C MET A 5 -129.06 23.87 -152.57
N GLN A 6 -128.40 24.96 -152.97
CA GLN A 6 -126.95 25.10 -152.87
C GLN A 6 -126.54 25.38 -151.40
N GLU A 7 -127.27 26.28 -150.73
CA GLU A 7 -127.00 26.62 -149.31
C GLU A 7 -127.14 25.41 -148.37
N LEU A 8 -128.12 24.53 -148.60
CA LEU A 8 -128.35 23.34 -147.77
C LEU A 8 -127.24 22.28 -147.89
N ARG A 9 -126.54 22.23 -149.03
CA ARG A 9 -125.41 21.29 -149.20
C ARG A 9 -124.14 21.83 -148.54
N ASP A 10 -123.92 23.14 -148.62
CA ASP A 10 -122.75 23.76 -147.98
C ASP A 10 -122.86 23.73 -146.45
N THR A 11 -124.08 23.90 -145.89
CA THR A 11 -124.28 23.78 -144.43
C THR A 11 -123.98 22.37 -143.90
N HIS A 12 -124.34 21.32 -144.65
CA HIS A 12 -124.16 19.94 -144.19
C HIS A 12 -122.69 19.47 -144.27
N HIS A 13 -121.91 20.00 -145.22
CA HIS A 13 -120.48 19.72 -145.31
C HIS A 13 -119.70 20.45 -144.21
N LEU A 14 -120.05 21.69 -143.90
CA LEU A 14 -119.49 22.45 -142.79
C LEU A 14 -119.80 21.81 -141.43
N GLU A 15 -121.01 21.30 -141.21
CA GLU A 15 -121.35 20.59 -139.97
C GLU A 15 -120.62 19.24 -139.83
N GLY A 16 -120.44 18.50 -140.92
CA GLY A 16 -119.68 17.24 -140.91
C GLY A 16 -118.20 17.44 -140.59
N VAL A 17 -117.57 18.46 -141.18
CA VAL A 17 -116.18 18.84 -140.90
C VAL A 17 -116.04 19.43 -139.49
N SER A 18 -117.02 20.19 -139.01
CA SER A 18 -117.00 20.73 -137.65
C SER A 18 -117.09 19.63 -136.59
N ARG A 19 -117.91 18.59 -136.79
CA ARG A 19 -118.04 17.49 -135.82
C ARG A 19 -116.82 16.59 -135.76
N THR A 20 -116.18 16.32 -136.90
CA THR A 20 -114.94 15.53 -136.94
C THR A 20 -113.78 16.30 -136.30
N GLN A 21 -113.64 17.60 -136.59
CA GLN A 21 -112.65 18.44 -135.89
C GLN A 21 -112.87 18.53 -134.38
N GLN A 22 -114.13 18.48 -133.92
CA GLN A 22 -114.43 18.45 -132.49
C GLN A 22 -114.05 17.13 -131.83
N ALA A 23 -114.26 16.00 -132.53
CA ALA A 23 -113.85 14.68 -132.04
C ALA A 23 -112.32 14.55 -131.97
N ASP A 24 -111.61 15.00 -133.00
CA ASP A 24 -110.14 14.96 -133.02
C ASP A 24 -109.53 15.87 -131.92
N ARG A 25 -110.16 17.02 -131.64
CA ARG A 25 -109.76 17.89 -130.51
C ARG A 25 -109.96 17.20 -129.17
N LEU A 26 -111.08 16.53 -128.95
CA LEU A 26 -111.36 15.83 -127.69
C LEU A 26 -110.44 14.62 -127.49
N GLU A 27 -110.06 13.90 -128.54
CA GLU A 27 -109.07 12.83 -128.44
C GLU A 27 -107.66 13.36 -128.17
N ALA A 28 -107.27 14.49 -128.79
CA ALA A 28 -106.01 15.16 -128.48
C ALA A 28 -105.97 15.66 -127.03
N GLU A 29 -107.04 16.30 -126.54
CA GLU A 29 -107.16 16.75 -125.15
C GLU A 29 -107.14 15.57 -124.17
N ARG A 30 -107.76 14.44 -124.53
CA ARG A 30 -107.71 13.22 -123.71
C ARG A 30 -106.32 12.59 -123.69
N ALA A 31 -105.64 12.50 -124.83
CA ALA A 31 -104.28 11.98 -124.91
C ALA A 31 -103.30 12.87 -124.13
N GLU A 32 -103.48 14.20 -124.19
CA GLU A 32 -102.70 15.17 -123.41
C GLU A 32 -102.98 15.04 -121.90
N ALA A 33 -104.24 14.87 -121.50
CA ALA A 33 -104.60 14.64 -120.10
C ALA A 33 -104.05 13.30 -119.56
N GLU A 34 -104.11 12.21 -120.35
CA GLU A 34 -103.54 10.92 -119.96
C GLU A 34 -102.01 10.96 -119.88
N ALA A 35 -101.35 11.74 -120.76
CA ALA A 35 -99.91 11.98 -120.70
C ALA A 35 -99.51 12.78 -119.45
N LEU A 36 -100.26 13.84 -119.12
CA LEU A 36 -100.03 14.63 -117.91
C LEU A 36 -100.28 13.82 -116.64
N LEU A 37 -101.27 12.93 -116.63
CA LEU A 37 -101.56 12.09 -115.47
C LEU A 37 -100.48 11.04 -115.25
N LYS A 38 -99.95 10.42 -116.32
CA LYS A 38 -98.76 9.54 -116.22
C LYS A 38 -97.53 10.30 -115.73
N ALA A 39 -97.27 11.49 -116.26
CA ALA A 39 -96.15 12.32 -115.80
C ALA A 39 -96.28 12.70 -114.32
N ALA A 40 -97.47 13.04 -113.84
CA ALA A 40 -97.72 13.34 -112.43
C ALA A 40 -97.54 12.10 -111.53
N GLN A 41 -97.92 10.91 -112.01
CA GLN A 41 -97.76 9.66 -111.28
C GLN A 41 -96.29 9.23 -111.19
N GLU A 42 -95.52 9.43 -112.27
CA GLU A 42 -94.07 9.25 -112.28
C GLU A 42 -93.36 10.24 -111.35
N LEU A 43 -93.76 11.53 -111.36
CA LEU A 43 -93.19 12.54 -110.45
C LEU A 43 -93.51 12.24 -108.97
N SER A 44 -94.72 11.75 -108.68
CA SER A 44 -95.13 11.35 -107.34
C SER A 44 -94.32 10.14 -106.85
N SER A 45 -94.12 9.15 -107.71
CA SER A 45 -93.30 7.98 -107.38
C SER A 45 -91.81 8.32 -107.23
N SER A 46 -91.27 9.23 -108.05
CA SER A 46 -89.88 9.71 -107.89
C SER A 46 -89.71 10.53 -106.61
N SER A 47 -90.66 11.42 -106.30
CA SER A 47 -90.64 12.21 -105.07
C SER A 47 -90.72 11.33 -103.81
N ALA A 48 -91.48 10.24 -103.83
CA ALA A 48 -91.54 9.30 -102.70
C ALA A 48 -90.19 8.57 -102.49
N LEU A 49 -89.51 8.19 -103.58
CA LEU A 49 -88.17 7.60 -103.51
C LEU A 49 -87.12 8.60 -103.02
N ASP A 50 -87.20 9.86 -103.44
CA ASP A 50 -86.28 10.91 -102.97
C ASP A 50 -86.51 11.24 -101.49
N VAL A 51 -87.77 11.27 -101.03
CA VAL A 51 -88.09 11.49 -99.60
C VAL A 51 -87.57 10.33 -98.74
N THR A 52 -87.76 9.08 -99.16
CA THR A 52 -87.24 7.92 -98.42
C THR A 52 -85.72 7.86 -98.41
N ARG A 53 -85.07 8.24 -99.52
CA ARG A 53 -83.61 8.35 -99.59
C ARG A 53 -83.08 9.47 -98.68
N LEU A 54 -83.69 10.65 -98.69
CA LEU A 54 -83.32 11.77 -97.83
C LEU A 54 -83.53 11.45 -96.35
N GLN A 55 -84.60 10.71 -96.01
CA GLN A 55 -84.81 10.21 -94.64
C GLN A 55 -83.69 9.23 -94.23
N GLY A 56 -83.31 8.30 -95.10
CA GLY A 56 -82.21 7.38 -94.85
C GLY A 56 -80.84 8.08 -94.70
N ASP A 57 -80.59 9.10 -95.51
CA ASP A 57 -79.35 9.89 -95.43
C ASP A 57 -79.32 10.79 -94.18
N LEU A 58 -80.48 11.34 -93.77
CA LEU A 58 -80.63 12.05 -92.51
C LEU A 58 -80.37 11.14 -91.30
N GLU A 59 -80.91 9.92 -91.29
CA GLU A 59 -80.66 8.95 -90.23
C GLU A 59 -79.18 8.54 -90.13
N LYS A 60 -78.50 8.36 -91.27
CA LYS A 60 -77.05 8.08 -91.30
C LYS A 60 -76.23 9.27 -90.80
N ALA A 61 -76.57 10.49 -91.20
CA ALA A 61 -75.93 11.71 -90.72
C ALA A 61 -76.12 11.88 -89.20
N LEU A 62 -77.31 11.59 -88.68
CA LEU A 62 -77.58 11.63 -87.24
C LEU A 62 -76.81 10.56 -86.46
N LYS A 63 -76.66 9.35 -87.00
CA LYS A 63 -75.84 8.29 -86.37
C LYS A 63 -74.36 8.66 -86.32
N THR A 64 -73.81 9.13 -87.44
CA THR A 64 -72.40 9.56 -87.50
C THR A 64 -72.13 10.76 -86.60
N ALA A 65 -73.04 11.74 -86.53
CA ALA A 65 -72.93 12.87 -85.61
C ALA A 65 -72.93 12.41 -84.14
N LYS A 66 -73.82 11.48 -83.75
CA LYS A 66 -73.84 10.91 -82.39
C LYS A 66 -72.56 10.14 -82.07
N GLU A 67 -72.06 9.33 -83.00
CA GLU A 67 -70.79 8.62 -82.82
C GLU A 67 -69.59 9.57 -82.70
N GLU A 68 -69.56 10.67 -83.45
CA GLU A 68 -68.55 11.71 -83.31
C GLU A 68 -68.67 12.47 -81.98
N GLU A 69 -69.88 12.80 -81.53
CA GLU A 69 -70.11 13.41 -80.22
C GLU A 69 -69.64 12.50 -79.08
N GLU A 70 -69.93 11.20 -79.14
CA GLU A 70 -69.41 10.23 -78.18
C GLU A 70 -67.88 10.15 -78.19
N LYS A 71 -67.25 10.16 -79.37
CA LYS A 71 -65.79 10.18 -79.51
C LYS A 71 -65.19 11.46 -78.92
N ARG A 72 -65.80 12.63 -79.18
CA ARG A 72 -65.39 13.92 -78.60
C ARG A 72 -65.54 13.91 -77.08
N MET A 73 -66.65 13.41 -76.56
CA MET A 73 -66.89 13.25 -75.12
C MET A 73 -65.86 12.34 -74.46
N LYS A 74 -65.55 11.19 -75.07
CA LYS A 74 -64.51 10.26 -74.60
C LYS A 74 -63.11 10.91 -74.63
N ALA A 75 -62.77 11.62 -75.71
CA ALA A 75 -61.52 12.35 -75.82
C ALA A 75 -61.38 13.46 -74.77
N ILE A 76 -62.44 14.25 -74.53
CA ILE A 76 -62.47 15.28 -73.48
C ILE A 76 -62.31 14.64 -72.09
N SER A 77 -62.99 13.53 -71.82
CA SER A 77 -62.84 12.78 -70.57
C SER A 77 -61.41 12.27 -70.37
N LEU A 78 -60.80 11.73 -71.43
CA LEU A 78 -59.43 11.23 -71.40
C LEU A 78 -58.43 12.39 -71.19
N LEU A 79 -58.60 13.53 -71.86
CA LEU A 79 -57.81 14.74 -71.66
C LEU A 79 -57.97 15.31 -70.24
N LYS A 80 -59.19 15.31 -69.68
CA LYS A 80 -59.42 15.69 -68.29
C LYS A 80 -58.67 14.78 -67.33
N ASN A 81 -58.71 13.46 -67.56
CA ASN A 81 -57.98 12.49 -66.75
C ASN A 81 -56.46 12.63 -66.90
N VAL A 82 -55.95 12.87 -68.11
CA VAL A 82 -54.52 13.10 -68.36
C VAL A 82 -54.08 14.40 -67.69
N ARG A 83 -54.87 15.48 -67.79
CA ARG A 83 -54.59 16.75 -67.10
C ARG A 83 -54.60 16.59 -65.58
N ALA A 84 -55.62 15.91 -65.03
CA ALA A 84 -55.71 15.65 -63.59
C ALA A 84 -54.54 14.79 -63.10
N LYS A 85 -54.13 13.76 -63.86
CA LYS A 85 -52.94 12.96 -63.58
C LYS A 85 -51.65 13.79 -63.68
N GLY A 86 -51.52 14.63 -64.70
CA GLY A 86 -50.37 15.53 -64.89
C GLY A 86 -50.19 16.49 -63.73
N VAL A 87 -51.26 17.19 -63.32
CA VAL A 87 -51.25 18.08 -62.15
C VAL A 87 -50.94 17.30 -60.87
N LYS A 88 -51.45 16.08 -60.72
CA LYS A 88 -51.13 15.23 -59.58
C LYS A 88 -49.65 14.86 -59.58
N THR A 89 -49.10 14.40 -60.70
CA THR A 89 -47.68 14.04 -60.79
C THR A 89 -46.75 15.25 -60.62
N GLU A 90 -47.15 16.44 -61.06
CA GLU A 90 -46.41 17.68 -60.79
C GLU A 90 -46.40 18.01 -59.30
N LYS A 91 -47.55 17.90 -58.63
CA LYS A 91 -47.65 18.10 -57.17
C LYS A 91 -46.83 17.05 -56.40
N ASP A 92 -46.96 15.78 -56.76
CA ASP A 92 -46.21 14.69 -56.15
C ASP A 92 -44.69 14.87 -56.38
N LEU A 93 -44.28 15.39 -57.56
CA LEU A 93 -42.88 15.72 -57.86
C LEU A 93 -42.39 16.93 -57.04
N GLU A 94 -43.19 17.99 -56.93
CA GLU A 94 -42.86 19.15 -56.10
C GLU A 94 -42.74 18.77 -54.62
N GLU A 95 -43.63 17.92 -54.12
CA GLU A 95 -43.59 17.42 -52.73
C GLU A 95 -42.34 16.57 -52.51
N ALA A 96 -42.02 15.64 -53.42
CA ALA A 96 -40.79 14.86 -53.36
C ALA A 96 -39.51 15.72 -53.43
N LEU A 97 -39.52 16.81 -54.20
CA LEU A 97 -38.40 17.76 -54.24
C LEU A 97 -38.27 18.54 -52.92
N ARG A 98 -39.38 18.99 -52.33
CA ARG A 98 -39.38 19.65 -51.02
C ARG A 98 -38.89 18.70 -49.93
N GLU A 99 -39.37 17.47 -49.89
CA GLU A 99 -38.90 16.43 -48.97
C GLU A 99 -37.41 16.14 -49.14
N ARG A 100 -36.93 16.04 -50.38
CA ARG A 100 -35.50 15.87 -50.67
C ARG A 100 -34.68 17.05 -50.14
N ASP A 101 -35.15 18.27 -50.31
CA ASP A 101 -34.43 19.47 -49.87
C ASP A 101 -34.41 19.57 -48.33
N VAL A 102 -35.53 19.27 -47.66
CA VAL A 102 -35.60 19.14 -46.20
C VAL A 102 -34.65 18.05 -45.69
N ALA A 103 -34.69 16.85 -46.28
CA ALA A 103 -33.79 15.76 -45.92
C ALA A 103 -32.31 16.11 -46.15
N ARG A 104 -32.00 16.90 -47.18
CA ARG A 104 -30.65 17.38 -47.45
C ARG A 104 -30.19 18.40 -46.41
N GLU A 105 -31.06 19.30 -45.97
CA GLU A 105 -30.78 20.25 -44.88
C GLU A 105 -30.62 19.55 -43.53
N GLU A 106 -31.46 18.57 -43.21
CA GLU A 106 -31.35 17.76 -42.00
C GLU A 106 -30.04 16.96 -41.98
N LEU A 107 -29.69 16.32 -43.10
CA LEU A 107 -28.42 15.62 -43.24
C LEU A 107 -27.21 16.57 -43.15
N ALA A 108 -27.34 17.82 -43.62
CA ALA A 108 -26.29 18.83 -43.46
C ALA A 108 -26.12 19.23 -41.98
N LYS A 109 -27.22 19.49 -41.26
CA LYS A 109 -27.22 19.80 -39.83
C LYS A 109 -26.69 18.63 -38.99
N GLU A 110 -27.07 17.40 -39.32
CA GLU A 110 -26.57 16.20 -38.65
C GLU A 110 -25.06 16.04 -38.87
N LYS A 111 -24.57 16.24 -40.10
CA LYS A 111 -23.13 16.23 -40.39
C LYS A 111 -22.37 17.31 -39.62
N GLU A 112 -22.93 18.49 -39.47
CA GLU A 112 -22.31 19.57 -38.69
C GLU A 112 -22.30 19.24 -37.19
N LEU A 113 -23.39 18.69 -36.65
CA LEU A 113 -23.45 18.23 -35.27
C LEU A 113 -22.47 17.08 -34.98
N VAL A 114 -22.34 16.13 -35.91
CA VAL A 114 -21.36 15.03 -35.81
C VAL A 114 -19.95 15.59 -35.81
N LYS A 115 -19.62 16.52 -36.72
CA LYS A 115 -18.30 17.18 -36.74
C LYS A 115 -18.01 17.95 -35.46
N SER A 116 -18.98 18.70 -34.94
CA SER A 116 -18.84 19.42 -33.67
C SER A 116 -18.56 18.47 -32.50
N LYS A 117 -19.28 17.33 -32.46
CA LYS A 117 -19.04 16.29 -31.43
C LYS A 117 -17.69 15.60 -31.62
N GLU A 118 -17.25 15.37 -32.85
CA GLU A 118 -15.92 14.83 -33.15
C GLU A 118 -14.82 15.78 -32.68
N ASP A 119 -14.94 17.08 -32.96
CA ASP A 119 -14.00 18.12 -32.51
C ASP A 119 -13.94 18.23 -30.98
N GLU A 120 -15.10 18.17 -30.30
CA GLU A 120 -15.17 18.13 -28.83
C GLU A 120 -14.52 16.87 -28.26
N MET A 121 -14.79 15.70 -28.85
CA MET A 121 -14.16 14.43 -28.47
C MET A 121 -12.65 14.45 -28.68
N GLU A 122 -12.17 15.05 -29.77
CA GLU A 122 -10.74 15.24 -30.00
C GLU A 122 -10.12 16.20 -29.00
N LYS A 123 -10.80 17.31 -28.67
CA LYS A 123 -10.35 18.24 -27.64
C LYS A 123 -10.24 17.56 -26.27
N LEU A 124 -11.27 16.82 -25.86
CA LEU A 124 -11.26 16.05 -24.61
C LEU A 124 -10.16 14.98 -24.60
N ARG A 125 -9.93 14.29 -25.74
CA ARG A 125 -8.82 13.34 -25.87
C ARG A 125 -7.47 14.03 -25.73
N ARG A 126 -7.25 15.18 -26.37
CA ARG A 126 -6.00 15.97 -26.25
C ARG A 126 -5.78 16.45 -24.83
N GLU A 127 -6.82 16.96 -24.17
CA GLU A 127 -6.76 17.38 -22.76
C GLU A 127 -6.46 16.20 -21.83
N SER A 128 -7.10 15.06 -22.02
CA SER A 128 -6.83 13.82 -21.26
C SER A 128 -5.40 13.33 -21.45
N VAL A 129 -4.90 13.28 -22.68
CA VAL A 129 -3.51 12.92 -22.98
C VAL A 129 -2.53 13.91 -22.35
N ALA A 130 -2.82 15.22 -22.40
CA ALA A 130 -1.99 16.24 -21.77
C ALA A 130 -1.97 16.12 -20.24
N GLN A 131 -3.11 15.82 -19.60
CA GLN A 131 -3.18 15.57 -18.16
C GLN A 131 -2.39 14.32 -17.76
N ILE A 132 -2.52 13.22 -18.52
CA ILE A 132 -1.75 11.99 -18.30
C ILE A 132 -0.25 12.27 -18.44
N ALA A 133 0.16 13.02 -19.48
CA ALA A 133 1.56 13.40 -19.68
C ALA A 133 2.10 14.25 -18.51
N LYS A 134 1.30 15.21 -18.02
CA LYS A 134 1.65 16.03 -16.85
C LYS A 134 1.83 15.19 -15.58
N ILE A 135 0.91 14.27 -15.29
CA ILE A 135 0.99 13.39 -14.13
C ILE A 135 2.23 12.48 -14.23
N ARG A 136 2.52 11.94 -15.42
CA ARG A 136 3.72 11.14 -15.66
C ARG A 136 4.99 11.95 -15.43
N ALA A 137 5.08 13.15 -16.00
CA ALA A 137 6.24 14.03 -15.81
C ALA A 137 6.43 14.43 -14.34
N GLN A 138 5.36 14.67 -13.59
CA GLN A 138 5.42 14.92 -12.15
C GLN A 138 5.91 13.69 -11.38
N GLY A 139 5.38 12.50 -11.68
CA GLY A 139 5.82 11.25 -11.05
C GLY A 139 7.28 10.89 -11.38
N GLU A 140 7.74 11.16 -12.59
CA GLU A 140 9.14 11.00 -12.99
C GLU A 140 10.05 11.98 -12.24
N ALA A 141 9.68 13.26 -12.16
CA ALA A 141 10.44 14.27 -11.42
C ALA A 141 10.51 13.97 -9.92
N GLU A 142 9.42 13.52 -9.30
CA GLU A 142 9.40 13.11 -7.90
C GLU A 142 10.28 11.87 -7.64
N ARG A 143 10.23 10.88 -8.54
CA ARG A 143 11.09 9.71 -8.49
C ARG A 143 12.57 10.08 -8.56
N ASP A 144 12.95 10.96 -9.49
CA ASP A 144 14.34 11.40 -9.63
C ASP A 144 14.79 12.24 -8.44
N ALA A 145 13.92 13.10 -7.90
CA ALA A 145 14.20 13.84 -6.68
C ALA A 145 14.42 12.92 -5.46
N LEU A 146 13.60 11.87 -5.31
CA LEU A 146 13.78 10.86 -4.26
C LEU A 146 15.08 10.07 -4.46
N ARG A 147 15.40 9.68 -5.69
CA ARG A 147 16.65 9.00 -6.02
C ARG A 147 17.87 9.85 -5.65
N ILE A 148 17.88 11.12 -6.05
CA ILE A 148 18.97 12.05 -5.72
C ILE A 148 19.10 12.25 -4.20
N LYS A 149 17.97 12.36 -3.48
CA LYS A 149 17.99 12.45 -2.01
C LYS A 149 18.61 11.21 -1.38
N LEU A 150 18.20 10.01 -1.80
CA LEU A 150 18.75 8.75 -1.29
C LEU A 150 20.23 8.58 -1.63
N GLU A 151 20.64 8.92 -2.85
CA GLU A 151 22.05 8.90 -3.26
C GLU A 151 22.89 9.87 -2.40
N ARG A 152 22.36 11.07 -2.12
CA ARG A 152 23.01 12.06 -1.25
C ARG A 152 23.09 11.58 0.21
N GLU A 153 22.03 10.97 0.74
CA GLU A 153 22.03 10.41 2.10
C GLU A 153 22.99 9.23 2.23
N LEU A 154 23.06 8.35 1.23
CA LEU A 154 24.02 7.25 1.18
C LEU A 154 25.46 7.77 1.12
N ALA A 155 25.74 8.76 0.27
CA ALA A 155 27.05 9.40 0.21
C ALA A 155 27.42 10.07 1.55
N GLY A 156 26.45 10.73 2.20
CA GLY A 156 26.63 11.31 3.53
C GLY A 156 26.97 10.26 4.59
N LYS A 157 26.22 9.15 4.65
CA LYS A 157 26.49 8.03 5.56
C LYS A 157 27.87 7.40 5.31
N GLN A 158 28.23 7.18 4.05
CA GLN A 158 29.56 6.68 3.68
C GLN A 158 30.67 7.63 4.15
N SER A 159 30.52 8.93 3.94
CA SER A 159 31.48 9.93 4.43
C SER A 159 31.60 9.92 5.96
N LEU A 160 30.48 9.76 6.68
CA LEU A 160 30.48 9.67 8.14
C LEU A 160 31.19 8.39 8.63
N TYR A 161 30.91 7.24 8.03
CA TYR A 161 31.61 5.99 8.38
C TYR A 161 33.11 6.05 8.08
N VAL A 162 33.52 6.68 6.98
CA VAL A 162 34.94 6.89 6.67
C VAL A 162 35.58 7.80 7.72
N ALA A 163 34.92 8.88 8.13
CA ALA A 163 35.43 9.77 9.18
C ALA A 163 35.50 9.07 10.55
N GLU A 164 34.48 8.31 10.93
CA GLU A 164 34.44 7.55 12.19
C GLU A 164 35.53 6.47 12.23
N THR A 165 35.71 5.73 11.13
CA THR A 165 36.79 4.73 11.04
C THR A 165 38.18 5.37 11.06
N ALA A 166 38.37 6.55 10.47
CA ALA A 166 39.62 7.30 10.57
C ALA A 166 39.89 7.78 12.00
N ASN A 167 38.87 8.33 12.68
CA ASN A 167 38.98 8.77 14.08
C ASN A 167 39.28 7.61 15.02
N LEU A 168 38.59 6.47 14.86
CA LEU A 168 38.86 5.26 15.64
C LEU A 168 40.28 4.74 15.42
N LYS A 169 40.76 4.73 14.17
CA LYS A 169 42.15 4.36 13.86
C LYS A 169 43.16 5.32 14.49
N SER A 170 42.89 6.63 14.47
CA SER A 170 43.75 7.64 15.10
C SER A 170 43.80 7.45 16.62
N SER A 171 42.64 7.32 17.28
CA SER A 171 42.55 7.07 18.72
C SER A 171 43.29 5.80 19.12
N HIS A 172 43.11 4.71 18.38
CA HIS A 172 43.79 3.46 18.66
C HIS A 172 45.31 3.54 18.40
N ALA A 173 45.75 4.34 17.43
CA ALA A 173 47.17 4.59 17.20
C ALA A 173 47.79 5.42 18.35
N GLU A 174 47.08 6.42 18.85
CA GLU A 174 47.48 7.21 20.03
C GLU A 174 47.57 6.33 21.28
N GLU A 175 46.58 5.47 21.53
CA GLU A 175 46.60 4.50 22.64
C GLU A 175 47.77 3.52 22.53
N ILE A 176 48.03 2.94 21.35
CA ILE A 176 49.20 2.09 21.13
C ILE A 176 50.49 2.86 21.43
N SER A 177 50.61 4.10 20.97
CA SER A 177 51.80 4.93 21.22
C SER A 177 52.00 5.21 22.71
N ALA A 178 50.91 5.48 23.44
CA ALA A 178 50.93 5.70 24.88
C ALA A 178 51.33 4.42 25.64
N HIS A 179 50.78 3.26 25.27
CA HIS A 179 51.17 1.97 25.83
C HIS A 179 52.62 1.62 25.53
N THR A 180 53.08 1.87 24.30
CA THR A 180 54.48 1.64 23.90
C THR A 180 55.43 2.52 24.72
N SER A 181 55.09 3.79 24.92
CA SER A 181 55.86 4.71 25.77
C SER A 181 55.90 4.25 27.23
N ARG A 182 54.75 3.81 27.79
CA ARG A 182 54.70 3.28 29.16
C ARG A 182 55.54 2.01 29.30
N PHE A 183 55.48 1.12 28.31
CA PHE A 183 56.29 -0.09 28.29
C PHE A 183 57.78 0.24 28.27
N ALA A 184 58.23 1.17 27.42
CA ALA A 184 59.62 1.62 27.39
C ALA A 184 60.08 2.25 28.71
N GLN A 185 59.21 3.02 29.39
CA GLN A 185 59.50 3.57 30.72
C GLN A 185 59.65 2.48 31.78
N LEU A 186 58.75 1.49 31.79
CA LEU A 186 58.82 0.35 32.71
C LEU A 186 60.05 -0.52 32.46
N GLU A 187 60.40 -0.77 31.19
CA GLU A 187 61.63 -1.47 30.83
C GLU A 187 62.88 -0.73 31.30
N SER A 188 62.92 0.60 31.13
CA SER A 188 64.04 1.42 31.62
C SER A 188 64.17 1.38 33.14
N SER A 189 63.04 1.47 33.86
CA SER A 189 63.02 1.36 35.32
C SER A 189 63.49 -0.02 35.78
N HIS A 190 63.01 -1.09 35.14
CA HIS A 190 63.44 -2.45 35.43
C HIS A 190 64.95 -2.65 35.17
N ARG A 191 65.50 -2.08 34.10
CA ARG A 191 66.95 -2.09 33.85
C ARG A 191 67.71 -1.35 34.95
N SER A 192 67.28 -0.15 35.35
CA SER A 192 67.91 0.61 36.45
C SER A 192 67.94 -0.19 37.75
N VAL A 193 66.80 -0.77 38.14
CA VAL A 193 66.71 -1.59 39.37
C VAL A 193 67.59 -2.83 39.28
N LYS A 194 67.68 -3.45 38.10
CA LYS A 194 68.56 -4.59 37.88
C LYS A 194 70.04 -4.19 38.02
N ASP A 195 70.43 -3.07 37.43
CA ASP A 195 71.79 -2.55 37.52
C ASP A 195 72.14 -2.14 38.97
N GLU A 196 71.21 -1.52 39.70
CA GLU A 196 71.36 -1.22 41.13
C GLU A 196 71.52 -2.48 41.98
N ARG A 197 70.72 -3.52 41.72
CA ARG A 197 70.84 -4.82 42.39
C ARG A 197 72.21 -5.44 42.13
N ASP A 198 72.68 -5.43 40.88
CA ASP A 198 73.96 -6.01 40.49
C ASP A 198 75.12 -5.23 41.15
N ASN A 199 75.05 -3.90 41.17
CA ASN A 199 76.01 -3.04 41.89
C ASN A 199 76.03 -3.32 43.40
N LEU A 200 74.87 -3.49 44.04
CA LEU A 200 74.79 -3.82 45.47
C LEU A 200 75.35 -5.21 45.76
N PHE A 201 75.12 -6.16 44.85
CA PHE A 201 75.66 -7.51 44.95
C PHE A 201 77.19 -7.50 44.86
N ASP A 202 77.77 -6.73 43.92
CA ASP A 202 79.22 -6.57 43.79
C ASP A 202 79.83 -5.89 45.04
N GLN A 203 79.15 -4.87 45.59
CA GLN A 203 79.57 -4.24 46.86
C GLN A 203 79.55 -5.22 48.03
N LEU A 204 78.52 -6.07 48.13
CA LEU A 204 78.44 -7.10 49.16
C LEU A 204 79.57 -8.12 49.00
N GLN A 205 79.89 -8.55 47.78
CA GLN A 205 81.02 -9.45 47.53
C GLN A 205 82.36 -8.81 47.94
N LEU A 206 82.59 -7.54 47.61
CA LEU A 206 83.79 -6.82 48.01
C LEU A 206 83.91 -6.74 49.54
N ARG A 207 82.81 -6.39 50.23
CA ARG A 207 82.77 -6.34 51.70
C ARG A 207 83.00 -7.70 52.33
N GLN A 208 82.43 -8.75 51.75
CA GLN A 208 82.67 -10.11 52.20
C GLN A 208 84.16 -10.48 52.06
N ALA A 209 84.80 -10.16 50.93
CA ALA A 209 86.22 -10.39 50.73
C ALA A 209 87.11 -9.58 51.69
N GLU A 210 86.76 -8.32 52.00
CA GLU A 210 87.43 -7.50 53.01
C GLU A 210 87.32 -8.13 54.41
N VAL A 211 86.13 -8.62 54.77
CA VAL A 211 85.91 -9.30 56.06
C VAL A 211 86.73 -10.58 56.13
N GLU A 212 86.69 -11.44 55.11
CA GLU A 212 87.48 -12.67 55.05
C GLU A 212 88.99 -12.39 55.11
N SER A 213 89.46 -11.33 54.42
CA SER A 213 90.85 -10.88 54.50
C SER A 213 91.23 -10.41 55.90
N SER A 214 90.37 -9.63 56.56
CA SER A 214 90.60 -9.16 57.93
C SER A 214 90.61 -10.31 58.94
N GLN A 215 89.75 -11.32 58.76
CA GLN A 215 89.73 -12.53 59.58
C GLN A 215 91.01 -13.33 59.41
N SER A 216 91.46 -13.57 58.18
CA SER A 216 92.73 -14.24 57.91
C SER A 216 93.93 -13.48 58.53
N HIS A 217 93.92 -12.15 58.47
CA HIS A 217 94.96 -11.34 59.11
C HIS A 217 94.91 -11.44 60.65
N LEU A 218 93.72 -11.41 61.25
CA LEU A 218 93.54 -11.61 62.69
C LEU A 218 93.98 -13.00 63.14
N GLU A 219 93.66 -14.06 62.38
CA GLU A 219 94.13 -15.42 62.65
C GLU A 219 95.66 -15.48 62.59
N SER A 220 96.29 -14.83 61.61
CA SER A 220 97.75 -14.72 61.53
C SER A 220 98.37 -14.00 62.73
N LEU A 221 97.79 -12.87 63.15
CA LEU A 221 98.22 -12.13 64.34
C LEU A 221 98.02 -12.94 65.62
N GLN A 222 96.92 -13.70 65.74
CA GLN A 222 96.69 -14.59 66.87
C GLN A 222 97.76 -15.68 66.95
N VAL A 223 98.12 -16.29 65.81
CA VAL A 223 99.24 -17.26 65.75
C VAL A 223 100.55 -16.61 66.18
N GLN A 224 100.86 -15.40 65.72
CA GLN A 224 102.06 -14.67 66.13
C GLN A 224 102.07 -14.32 67.62
N VAL A 225 100.93 -13.87 68.18
CA VAL A 225 100.79 -13.58 69.61
C VAL A 225 100.97 -14.85 70.44
N ASN A 226 100.43 -15.98 70.00
CA ASN A 226 100.62 -17.26 70.67
C ASN A 226 102.10 -17.68 70.67
N GLU A 227 102.81 -17.49 69.56
CA GLU A 227 104.25 -17.76 69.46
C GLU A 227 105.07 -16.84 70.37
N LEU A 228 104.79 -15.53 70.37
CA LEU A 228 105.46 -14.58 71.27
C LEU A 228 105.18 -14.89 72.75
N ASN A 229 103.96 -15.31 73.09
CA ASN A 229 103.63 -15.76 74.44
C ASN A 229 104.41 -17.03 74.81
N HIS A 230 104.63 -17.96 73.88
CA HIS A 230 105.48 -19.13 74.10
C HIS A 230 106.93 -18.72 74.38
N LEU A 231 107.51 -17.84 73.54
CA LEU A 231 108.87 -17.31 73.73
C LEU A 231 109.02 -16.52 75.03
N LEU A 232 108.00 -15.74 75.42
CA LEU A 232 107.99 -15.01 76.68
C LEU A 232 107.96 -15.96 77.87
N ARG A 233 107.16 -17.04 77.82
CA ARG A 233 107.15 -18.09 78.85
C ARG A 233 108.51 -18.75 78.96
N GLU A 234 109.11 -19.17 77.85
CA GLU A 234 110.47 -19.73 77.86
C GLU A 234 111.51 -18.76 78.44
N SER A 235 111.45 -17.48 78.06
CA SER A 235 112.36 -16.46 78.59
C SER A 235 112.13 -16.20 80.07
N ASN A 236 110.87 -16.23 80.53
CA ASN A 236 110.53 -16.08 81.93
C ASN A 236 110.99 -17.29 82.74
N ASP A 237 110.87 -18.51 82.20
CA ASP A 237 111.37 -19.73 82.82
C ASP A 237 112.90 -19.70 82.94
N ARG A 238 113.61 -19.26 81.88
CA ARG A 238 115.06 -18.99 81.92
C ARG A 238 115.42 -17.87 82.90
N GLY A 239 114.60 -16.82 82.98
CA GLY A 239 114.79 -15.73 83.94
C GLY A 239 114.60 -16.19 85.38
N SER A 240 113.61 -17.05 85.64
CA SER A 240 113.37 -17.68 86.93
C SER A 240 114.55 -18.56 87.33
N SER A 241 115.07 -19.39 86.42
CA SER A 241 116.25 -20.21 86.72
C SER A 241 117.49 -19.36 87.04
N LEU A 242 117.74 -18.28 86.29
CA LEU A 242 118.82 -17.34 86.58
C LEU A 242 118.60 -16.56 87.88
N ALA A 243 117.36 -16.20 88.21
CA ALA A 243 117.03 -15.53 89.47
C ALA A 243 117.22 -16.45 90.69
N GLU A 244 116.92 -17.75 90.55
CA GLU A 244 117.24 -18.76 91.56
C GLU A 244 118.76 -18.86 91.76
N GLU A 245 119.54 -18.92 90.67
CA GLU A 245 121.01 -18.88 90.73
C GLU A 245 121.55 -17.60 91.40
N LEU A 246 120.95 -16.44 91.09
CA LEU A 246 121.36 -15.15 91.66
C LEU A 246 120.97 -15.04 93.13
N LEU A 247 119.81 -15.54 93.54
CA LEU A 247 119.42 -15.63 94.95
C LEU A 247 120.34 -16.57 95.72
N GLU A 248 120.81 -17.67 95.11
CA GLU A 248 121.88 -18.50 95.66
C GLU A 248 123.16 -17.66 95.90
N ALA A 249 123.57 -16.86 94.91
CA ALA A 249 124.73 -15.97 95.00
C ALA A 249 124.54 -14.78 95.98
N GLN A 250 123.31 -14.28 96.12
CA GLN A 250 122.97 -13.22 97.06
C GLN A 250 122.81 -13.75 98.48
N ARG A 251 122.34 -14.97 98.72
CA ARG A 251 122.47 -15.61 100.03
C ARG A 251 123.95 -15.68 100.43
N ALA A 252 124.84 -15.95 99.49
CA ALA A 252 126.29 -15.87 99.72
C ALA A 252 126.80 -14.42 99.95
N SER A 253 126.13 -13.40 99.43
CA SER A 253 126.53 -11.98 99.58
C SER A 253 125.86 -11.27 100.78
N ALA A 254 124.68 -11.71 101.21
CA ALA A 254 123.91 -11.20 102.34
C ALA A 254 124.51 -11.59 103.69
N GLU A 255 125.50 -12.49 103.69
CA GLU A 255 126.44 -12.65 104.82
C GLU A 255 127.36 -11.42 105.01
N THR A 256 127.44 -10.48 104.05
CA THR A 256 128.52 -9.48 103.98
C THR A 256 128.11 -8.00 104.19
N SER A 257 126.84 -7.63 104.37
CA SER A 257 126.55 -6.18 104.61
C SER A 257 125.22 -5.87 105.28
N LEU A 258 125.30 -5.62 106.59
CA LEU A 258 124.37 -4.81 107.37
C LEU A 258 124.88 -3.35 107.37
N LEU A 259 123.92 -2.39 107.38
CA LEU A 259 123.95 -1.05 108.01
C LEU A 259 123.76 0.20 107.11
N SER A 260 122.48 0.61 106.99
CA SER A 260 121.94 1.89 107.55
C SER A 260 122.18 3.25 106.82
N PRO A 261 121.42 4.33 107.18
CA PRO A 261 120.51 4.99 106.23
C PRO A 261 120.55 6.55 106.31
N THR A 262 119.50 7.17 105.77
CA THR A 262 118.89 8.48 106.14
C THR A 262 119.32 9.73 105.38
N GLY A 263 118.35 10.64 105.17
CA GLY A 263 118.66 12.05 104.90
C GLY A 263 117.57 12.87 104.21
N SER A 264 116.57 13.33 104.98
CA SER A 264 116.00 14.69 105.01
C SER A 264 115.82 15.49 103.70
N ILE A 265 114.57 15.84 103.38
CA ILE A 265 114.17 16.67 102.23
C ILE A 265 114.10 18.16 102.60
N SER A 266 114.78 18.98 101.79
CA SER A 266 114.96 20.43 101.90
C SER A 266 113.83 21.25 101.24
N THR A 267 113.68 22.50 101.71
CA THR A 267 112.69 23.53 101.35
C THR A 267 112.61 23.92 99.87
N SER A 268 113.60 23.57 99.04
CA SER A 268 113.51 23.74 97.58
C SER A 268 112.43 22.86 96.92
N GLN A 269 112.09 21.71 97.53
CA GLN A 269 111.01 20.85 97.04
C GLN A 269 109.63 21.51 97.18
N VAL A 270 109.44 22.37 98.18
CA VAL A 270 108.16 23.05 98.43
C VAL A 270 107.89 24.16 97.39
N GLN A 271 108.94 24.86 96.95
CA GLN A 271 108.83 25.86 95.88
C GLN A 271 108.67 25.22 94.49
N ALA A 272 109.34 24.09 94.24
CA ALA A 272 109.12 23.33 93.02
C ALA A 272 107.70 22.73 92.95
N SER A 273 107.12 22.33 94.09
CA SER A 273 105.76 21.77 94.12
C SER A 273 104.68 22.83 93.85
N THR A 274 104.84 24.05 94.35
CA THR A 274 103.88 25.16 94.12
C THR A 274 103.87 25.61 92.66
N ALA A 275 105.04 25.84 92.04
CA ALA A 275 105.13 26.14 90.61
C ALA A 275 104.61 25.01 89.71
N SER A 276 104.80 23.75 90.12
CA SER A 276 104.24 22.58 89.45
C SER A 276 102.71 22.54 89.54
N VAL A 277 102.14 22.93 90.69
CA VAL A 277 100.70 23.02 90.90
C VAL A 277 100.09 24.15 90.07
N GLU A 278 100.72 25.33 90.02
CA GLU A 278 100.27 26.45 89.19
C GLU A 278 100.25 26.09 87.70
N ARG A 279 101.32 25.49 87.18
CA ARG A 279 101.36 24.99 85.79
C ARG A 279 100.27 23.97 85.49
N ARG A 280 99.93 23.09 86.45
CA ARG A 280 98.84 22.13 86.30
C ARG A 280 97.48 22.82 86.22
N TYR A 281 97.24 23.86 87.01
CA TYR A 281 95.99 24.61 86.95
C TYR A 281 95.90 25.49 85.70
N GLU A 282 97.00 26.10 85.25
CA GLU A 282 97.05 26.81 83.97
C GLU A 282 96.79 25.88 82.79
N ALA A 283 97.40 24.68 82.77
CA ALA A 283 97.14 23.67 81.75
C ALA A 283 95.67 23.20 81.77
N LYS A 284 95.08 23.00 82.96
CA LYS A 284 93.65 22.68 83.10
C LYS A 284 92.76 23.81 82.62
N LEU A 285 93.08 25.06 82.93
CA LEU A 285 92.32 26.22 82.46
C LEU A 285 92.43 26.39 80.94
N ALA A 286 93.61 26.13 80.36
CA ALA A 286 93.79 26.12 78.91
C ALA A 286 92.98 24.99 78.24
N ASP A 287 93.00 23.78 78.80
CA ASP A 287 92.20 22.64 78.32
C ASP A 287 90.69 22.93 78.43
N LEU A 288 90.22 23.49 79.54
CA LEU A 288 88.82 23.87 79.72
C LEU A 288 88.39 24.97 78.73
N ARG A 289 89.24 25.97 78.47
CA ARG A 289 88.97 26.99 77.44
C ARG A 289 88.92 26.40 76.04
N ALA A 290 89.85 25.50 75.71
CA ALA A 290 89.85 24.79 74.44
C ALA A 290 88.57 23.98 74.26
N ARG A 291 88.17 23.19 75.29
CA ARG A 291 86.91 22.43 75.29
C ARG A 291 85.68 23.32 75.14
N MET A 292 85.62 24.46 75.83
CA MET A 292 84.52 25.42 75.65
C MET A 292 84.45 25.93 74.22
N ALA A 293 85.58 26.31 73.62
CA ALA A 293 85.61 26.75 72.23
C ALA A 293 85.17 25.65 71.25
N THR A 294 85.52 24.39 71.50
CA THR A 294 85.04 23.26 70.70
C THR A 294 83.52 23.08 70.83
N ILE A 295 82.99 23.11 72.05
CA ILE A 295 81.54 22.98 72.30
C ILE A 295 80.75 24.13 71.67
N GLU A 296 81.26 25.37 71.75
CA GLU A 296 80.64 26.52 71.10
C GLU A 296 80.60 26.34 69.57
N ARG A 297 81.69 25.81 68.99
CA ARG A 297 81.75 25.51 67.55
C ARG A 297 80.75 24.43 67.16
N GLU A 298 80.74 23.29 67.86
CA GLU A 298 79.80 22.19 67.65
C GLU A 298 78.35 22.67 67.80
N ARG A 299 78.08 23.55 68.77
CA ARG A 299 76.76 24.17 68.92
C ARG A 299 76.40 25.00 67.69
N THR A 300 77.27 25.89 67.22
CA THR A 300 77.00 26.71 66.04
C THR A 300 76.79 25.87 64.79
N GLU A 301 77.61 24.82 64.59
CA GLU A 301 77.48 23.89 63.46
C GLU A 301 76.14 23.14 63.54
N SER A 302 75.75 22.67 64.73
CA SER A 302 74.45 22.03 64.93
C SER A 302 73.28 23.00 64.66
N GLU A 303 73.35 24.25 65.14
CA GLU A 303 72.30 25.25 64.92
C GLU A 303 72.14 25.57 63.41
N GLU A 304 73.26 25.66 62.67
CA GLU A 304 73.23 25.81 61.22
C GLU A 304 72.61 24.61 60.50
N GLU A 305 72.97 23.39 60.90
CA GLU A 305 72.41 22.15 60.35
C GLU A 305 70.90 22.05 60.61
N TRP A 306 70.46 22.37 61.84
CA TRP A 306 69.05 22.44 62.19
C TRP A 306 68.31 23.49 61.36
N SER A 307 68.90 24.67 61.17
CA SER A 307 68.31 25.72 60.33
C SER A 307 68.19 25.30 58.87
N LYS A 308 69.23 24.64 58.31
CA LYS A 308 69.21 24.11 56.94
C LYS A 308 68.15 23.02 56.79
N ASN A 309 68.08 22.07 57.72
CA ASN A 309 67.11 20.97 57.70
C ASN A 309 65.68 21.49 57.84
N LEU A 310 65.44 22.45 58.75
CA LEU A 310 64.12 23.08 58.92
C LEU A 310 63.69 23.82 57.65
N SER A 311 64.60 24.54 56.98
CA SER A 311 64.33 25.20 55.71
C SER A 311 63.95 24.20 54.61
N LEU A 312 64.70 23.09 54.49
CA LEU A 312 64.41 22.03 53.51
C LEU A 312 63.06 21.36 53.79
N ARG A 313 62.76 21.05 55.06
CA ARG A 313 61.45 20.50 55.45
C ARG A 313 60.32 21.46 55.18
N SER A 314 60.50 22.76 55.44
CA SER A 314 59.49 23.79 55.13
C SER A 314 59.19 23.83 53.63
N ARG A 315 60.23 23.81 52.79
CA ARG A 315 60.07 23.76 51.32
C ARG A 315 59.38 22.49 50.86
N GLU A 316 59.71 21.34 51.45
CA GLU A 316 59.07 20.08 51.11
C GLU A 316 57.59 20.05 51.51
N VAL A 317 57.24 20.61 52.67
CA VAL A 317 55.83 20.78 53.09
C VAL A 317 55.08 21.70 52.14
N GLU A 318 55.68 22.81 51.70
CA GLU A 318 55.09 23.70 50.70
C GLU A 318 54.92 23.01 49.34
N ARG A 319 55.91 22.23 48.91
CA ARG A 319 55.85 21.42 47.68
C ARG A 319 54.69 20.43 47.72
N LEU A 320 54.58 19.66 48.81
CA LEU A 320 53.50 18.68 49.00
C LEU A 320 52.11 19.35 49.08
N ARG A 321 52.01 20.52 49.71
CA ARG A 321 50.78 21.32 49.72
C ARG A 321 50.38 21.79 48.32
N ALA A 322 51.35 22.24 47.51
CA ALA A 322 51.10 22.65 46.14
C ALA A 322 50.65 21.46 45.26
N GLU A 323 51.25 20.27 45.45
CA GLU A 323 50.85 19.06 44.75
C GLU A 323 49.43 18.59 45.13
N LEU A 324 49.08 18.66 46.42
CA LEU A 324 47.71 18.39 46.88
C LEU A 324 46.70 19.36 46.27
N ALA A 325 46.98 20.66 46.29
CA ALA A 325 46.09 21.65 45.68
C ALA A 325 45.92 21.43 44.16
N ALA A 326 46.99 21.03 43.47
CA ALA A 326 46.93 20.69 42.05
C ALA A 326 46.09 19.42 41.80
N ARG A 327 46.23 18.39 42.65
CA ARG A 327 45.42 17.16 42.61
C ARG A 327 43.95 17.44 42.85
N ASP A 328 43.61 18.25 43.85
CA ASP A 328 42.23 18.63 44.15
C ASP A 328 41.59 19.39 42.98
N GLY A 329 42.35 20.32 42.36
CA GLY A 329 41.92 21.02 41.16
C GLY A 329 41.68 20.09 39.97
N GLN A 330 42.57 19.11 39.74
CA GLN A 330 42.39 18.09 38.70
C GLN A 330 41.17 17.21 38.95
N GLN A 331 40.96 16.77 40.19
CA GLN A 331 39.83 15.94 40.57
C GLN A 331 38.49 16.68 40.37
N SER A 332 38.43 17.98 40.70
CA SER A 332 37.26 18.81 40.40
C SER A 332 36.95 18.86 38.91
N VAL A 333 37.97 19.06 38.06
CA VAL A 333 37.79 19.12 36.60
C VAL A 333 37.37 17.76 36.03
N GLU A 334 37.88 16.65 36.56
CA GLU A 334 37.45 15.31 36.15
C GLU A 334 36.01 15.01 36.57
N LEU A 335 35.59 15.43 37.76
CA LEU A 335 34.19 15.30 38.22
C LEU A 335 33.25 16.08 37.30
N ASP A 336 33.60 17.32 36.93
CA ASP A 336 32.82 18.13 36.00
C ASP A 336 32.75 17.52 34.59
N ARG A 337 33.87 16.97 34.10
CA ARG A 337 33.88 16.25 32.82
C ARG A 337 33.01 15.00 32.85
N ASN A 338 33.10 14.21 33.92
CA ASN A 338 32.27 13.02 34.10
C ASN A 338 30.78 13.36 34.24
N ALA A 339 30.45 14.46 34.93
CA ALA A 339 29.07 14.93 35.04
C ALA A 339 28.49 15.30 33.66
N LYS A 340 29.24 16.04 32.84
CA LYS A 340 28.85 16.39 31.46
C LYS A 340 28.72 15.16 30.58
N ALA A 341 29.68 14.25 30.63
CA ALA A 341 29.64 12.99 29.87
C ALA A 341 28.43 12.12 30.26
N ASN A 342 28.09 12.06 31.55
CA ASN A 342 26.90 11.35 32.02
C ASN A 342 25.59 12.03 31.57
N GLU A 343 25.55 13.36 31.53
CA GLU A 343 24.38 14.09 31.01
C GLU A 343 24.18 13.84 29.51
N GLU A 344 25.26 13.86 28.74
CA GLU A 344 25.25 13.52 27.31
C GLU A 344 24.83 12.06 27.08
N ARG A 345 25.35 11.12 27.88
CA ARG A 345 24.94 9.73 27.84
C ARG A 345 23.44 9.58 28.14
N GLY A 346 22.92 10.30 29.13
CA GLY A 346 21.49 10.32 29.45
C GLY A 346 20.62 10.83 28.29
N LYS A 347 21.08 11.89 27.60
CA LYS A 347 20.40 12.41 26.39
C LYS A 347 20.39 11.36 25.27
N LEU A 348 21.53 10.73 25.00
CA LEU A 348 21.64 9.67 23.98
C LEU A 348 20.78 8.45 24.33
N GLU A 349 20.74 8.02 25.58
CA GLU A 349 19.88 6.92 26.04
C GLU A 349 18.39 7.26 25.88
N SER A 350 17.99 8.49 26.16
CA SER A 350 16.60 8.94 25.97
C SER A 350 16.21 8.99 24.49
N GLU A 351 17.11 9.44 23.63
CA GLU A 351 16.89 9.49 22.19
C GLU A 351 16.84 8.09 21.58
N LEU A 352 17.72 7.19 22.04
CA LEU A 352 17.70 5.78 21.64
C LEU A 352 16.35 5.11 22.00
N LYS A 353 15.82 5.38 23.20
CA LYS A 353 14.49 4.89 23.60
C LYS A 353 13.39 5.45 22.71
N ARG A 354 13.41 6.76 22.43
CA ARG A 354 12.46 7.42 21.53
C ARG A 354 12.45 6.77 20.14
N VAL A 355 13.63 6.56 19.55
CA VAL A 355 13.77 5.94 18.23
C VAL A 355 13.31 4.47 18.23
N LEU A 356 13.57 3.72 19.31
CA LEU A 356 13.06 2.35 19.46
C LEU A 356 11.53 2.31 19.54
N ASP A 357 10.92 3.22 20.30
CA ASP A 357 9.46 3.32 20.41
C ASP A 357 8.82 3.70 19.08
N GLU A 358 9.42 4.64 18.33
CA GLU A 358 8.99 5.01 16.97
C GLU A 358 9.08 3.83 16.02
N LYS A 359 10.19 3.08 16.05
CA LYS A 359 10.36 1.87 15.23
C LYS A 359 9.30 0.81 15.57
N LEU A 360 8.97 0.63 16.84
CA LEU A 360 7.91 -0.30 17.27
C LEU A 360 6.52 0.19 16.84
N ALA A 361 6.26 1.48 16.89
CA ALA A 361 5.01 2.07 16.37
C ALA A 361 4.88 1.83 14.86
N MET A 362 5.91 2.16 14.08
CA MET A 362 5.94 1.90 12.63
C MET A 362 5.77 0.41 12.30
N ALA A 363 6.36 -0.50 13.08
CA ALA A 363 6.18 -1.94 12.88
C ALA A 363 4.72 -2.38 13.11
N ARG A 364 4.03 -1.80 14.09
CA ARG A 364 2.59 -2.03 14.33
C ARG A 364 1.75 -1.50 13.19
N ASP A 365 2.04 -0.31 12.68
CA ASP A 365 1.33 0.29 11.55
C ASP A 365 1.50 -0.56 10.28
N VAL A 366 2.71 -1.03 10.00
CA VAL A 366 2.98 -1.95 8.88
C VAL A 366 2.20 -3.26 9.04
N ALA A 367 2.11 -3.82 10.25
CA ALA A 367 1.33 -5.01 10.50
C ALA A 367 -0.18 -4.77 10.29
N ALA A 368 -0.70 -3.64 10.76
CA ALA A 368 -2.10 -3.25 10.56
C ALA A 368 -2.43 -3.03 9.06
N MET A 369 -1.54 -2.37 8.32
CA MET A 369 -1.69 -2.17 6.88
C MET A 369 -1.66 -3.49 6.11
N LYS A 370 -0.80 -4.44 6.50
CA LYS A 370 -0.79 -5.80 5.93
C LYS A 370 -2.09 -6.55 6.20
N ALA A 371 -2.63 -6.48 7.42
CA ALA A 371 -3.91 -7.10 7.75
C ALA A 371 -5.06 -6.48 6.96
N SER A 372 -5.09 -5.15 6.82
CA SER A 372 -6.08 -4.46 5.99
C SER A 372 -5.97 -4.81 4.52
N LEU A 373 -4.75 -4.98 3.99
CA LEU A 373 -4.52 -5.41 2.61
C LEU A 373 -5.06 -6.81 2.38
N GLU A 374 -4.84 -7.74 3.32
CA GLU A 374 -5.33 -9.11 3.18
C GLU A 374 -6.86 -9.18 3.24
N SER A 375 -7.48 -8.44 4.16
CA SER A 375 -8.94 -8.29 4.21
C SER A 375 -9.52 -7.68 2.92
N ALA A 376 -8.83 -6.71 2.31
CA ALA A 376 -9.24 -6.13 1.03
C ALA A 376 -9.17 -7.15 -0.13
N LYS A 377 -8.15 -8.01 -0.16
CA LYS A 377 -8.05 -9.10 -1.14
C LYS A 377 -9.17 -10.12 -0.97
N GLU A 378 -9.48 -10.52 0.26
CA GLU A 378 -10.58 -11.44 0.54
C GLU A 378 -11.93 -10.86 0.08
N ALA A 379 -12.14 -9.56 0.30
CA ALA A 379 -13.31 -8.84 -0.18
C ALA A 379 -13.36 -8.78 -1.72
N GLU A 380 -12.22 -8.58 -2.39
CA GLU A 380 -12.13 -8.60 -3.85
C GLU A 380 -12.45 -9.98 -4.42
N VAL A 381 -11.88 -11.05 -3.85
CA VAL A 381 -12.20 -12.44 -4.23
C VAL A 381 -13.69 -12.72 -4.06
N SER A 382 -14.27 -12.30 -2.94
CA SER A 382 -15.71 -12.45 -2.68
C SER A 382 -16.56 -11.71 -3.71
N ARG A 383 -16.16 -10.50 -4.12
CA ARG A 383 -16.83 -9.72 -5.17
C ARG A 383 -16.70 -10.39 -6.54
N LEU A 384 -15.55 -10.96 -6.87
CA LEU A 384 -15.35 -11.71 -8.12
C LEU A 384 -16.27 -12.94 -8.18
N ILE A 385 -16.38 -13.69 -7.08
CA ILE A 385 -17.30 -14.84 -6.99
C ILE A 385 -18.76 -14.39 -7.19
N GLN A 386 -19.17 -13.28 -6.55
CA GLN A 386 -20.50 -12.72 -6.74
C GLN A 386 -20.74 -12.28 -8.19
N TYR A 387 -19.77 -11.60 -8.81
CA TYR A 387 -19.84 -11.17 -10.20
C TYR A 387 -20.00 -12.36 -11.15
N VAL A 388 -19.21 -13.42 -10.98
CA VAL A 388 -19.34 -14.66 -11.77
C VAL A 388 -20.73 -15.28 -11.58
N THR A 389 -21.23 -15.34 -10.35
CA THR A 389 -22.57 -15.88 -10.04
C THR A 389 -23.67 -15.07 -10.71
N VAL A 390 -23.59 -13.74 -10.67
CA VAL A 390 -24.57 -12.86 -11.34
C VAL A 390 -24.50 -13.04 -12.86
N THR A 391 -23.29 -13.12 -13.42
CA THR A 391 -23.08 -13.34 -14.86
C THR A 391 -23.66 -14.68 -15.31
N GLN A 392 -23.49 -15.75 -14.53
CA GLN A 392 -24.10 -17.06 -14.80
C GLN A 392 -25.63 -17.00 -14.75
N LYS A 393 -26.21 -16.29 -13.76
CA LYS A 393 -27.67 -16.08 -13.68
C LYS A 393 -28.20 -15.31 -14.88
N PHE A 394 -27.47 -14.28 -15.32
CA PHE A 394 -27.82 -13.49 -16.48
C PHE A 394 -27.84 -14.36 -17.75
N ALA A 395 -26.78 -15.14 -17.99
CA ALA A 395 -26.72 -16.07 -19.12
C ALA A 395 -27.84 -17.12 -19.09
N ALA A 396 -28.19 -17.63 -17.90
CA ALA A 396 -29.31 -18.57 -17.75
C ALA A 396 -30.67 -17.93 -18.08
N LEU A 397 -30.89 -16.67 -17.67
CA LEU A 397 -32.11 -15.92 -18.01
C LEU A 397 -32.18 -15.61 -19.52
N GLU A 398 -31.06 -15.24 -20.14
CA GLU A 398 -30.99 -15.05 -21.60
C GLU A 398 -31.36 -16.33 -22.36
N ALA A 399 -30.84 -17.48 -21.92
CA ALA A 399 -31.20 -18.78 -22.51
C ALA A 399 -32.71 -19.08 -22.38
N GLN A 400 -33.31 -18.79 -21.22
CA GLN A 400 -34.76 -18.94 -21.02
C GLN A 400 -35.58 -18.01 -21.92
N ILE A 401 -35.13 -16.77 -22.12
CA ILE A 401 -35.81 -15.82 -23.03
C ILE A 401 -35.79 -16.37 -24.47
N VAL A 402 -34.65 -16.88 -24.93
CA VAL A 402 -34.53 -17.48 -26.27
C VAL A 402 -35.43 -18.71 -26.42
N GLU A 403 -35.49 -19.57 -25.40
CA GLU A 403 -36.38 -20.74 -25.40
C GLU A 403 -37.86 -20.33 -25.45
N LEU A 404 -38.26 -19.33 -24.65
CA LEU A 404 -39.63 -18.80 -24.65
C LEU A 404 -40.01 -18.17 -25.99
N GLN A 405 -39.10 -17.42 -26.61
CA GLN A 405 -39.31 -16.85 -27.95
C GLN A 405 -39.46 -17.96 -29.01
N SER A 406 -38.65 -19.01 -28.94
CA SER A 406 -38.76 -20.19 -29.82
C SER A 406 -40.12 -20.89 -29.65
N ARG A 407 -40.54 -21.13 -28.40
CA ARG A 407 -41.85 -21.72 -28.07
C ARG A 407 -43.00 -20.84 -28.52
N GLU A 408 -42.90 -19.54 -28.34
CA GLU A 408 -43.89 -18.59 -28.86
C GLU A 408 -43.98 -18.67 -30.39
N GLY A 409 -42.85 -18.71 -31.09
CA GLY A 409 -42.78 -18.91 -32.54
C GLY A 409 -43.50 -20.19 -32.98
N GLN A 410 -43.25 -21.32 -32.30
CA GLN A 410 -43.92 -22.59 -32.55
C GLN A 410 -45.44 -22.53 -32.28
N LEU A 411 -45.86 -21.84 -31.21
CA LEU A 411 -47.29 -21.66 -30.92
C LEU A 411 -47.98 -20.78 -31.97
N ARG A 412 -47.31 -19.73 -32.46
CA ARG A 412 -47.83 -18.87 -33.54
C ARG A 412 -47.98 -19.65 -34.84
N THR A 413 -47.00 -20.46 -35.22
CA THR A 413 -47.09 -21.31 -36.43
C THR A 413 -48.18 -22.37 -36.28
N SER A 414 -48.24 -23.06 -35.14
CA SER A 414 -49.32 -24.01 -34.83
C SER A 414 -50.71 -23.36 -34.89
N ASN A 415 -50.89 -22.18 -34.28
CA ASN A 415 -52.15 -21.45 -34.34
C ASN A 415 -52.53 -21.06 -35.78
N LYS A 416 -51.55 -20.66 -36.60
CA LYS A 416 -51.76 -20.40 -38.03
C LYS A 416 -52.24 -21.66 -38.76
N THR A 417 -51.58 -22.79 -38.57
CA THR A 417 -51.97 -24.08 -39.15
C THR A 417 -53.40 -24.45 -38.75
N LEU A 418 -53.75 -24.36 -37.46
CA LEU A 418 -55.11 -24.65 -36.97
C LEU A 418 -56.16 -23.71 -37.58
N ARG A 419 -55.86 -22.42 -37.75
CA ARG A 419 -56.77 -21.48 -38.45
C ARG A 419 -56.97 -21.85 -39.91
N ASP A 420 -55.90 -22.27 -40.59
CA ASP A 420 -55.97 -22.68 -41.99
C ASP A 420 -56.71 -24.01 -42.15
N GLU A 421 -56.52 -24.96 -41.23
CA GLU A 421 -57.33 -26.19 -41.13
C GLU A 421 -58.79 -25.89 -40.83
N LEU A 422 -59.08 -24.98 -39.89
CA LEU A 422 -60.45 -24.56 -39.59
C LEU A 422 -61.13 -23.95 -40.81
N LYS A 423 -60.44 -23.09 -41.57
CA LYS A 423 -60.95 -22.56 -42.84
C LYS A 423 -61.21 -23.66 -43.87
N LYS A 424 -60.32 -24.66 -43.98
CA LYS A 424 -60.52 -25.83 -44.87
C LYS A 424 -61.74 -26.64 -44.43
N VAL A 425 -61.90 -26.91 -43.14
CA VAL A 425 -63.07 -27.61 -42.59
C VAL A 425 -64.34 -26.80 -42.83
N GLN A 426 -64.35 -25.50 -42.53
CA GLN A 426 -65.47 -24.60 -42.81
C GLN A 426 -65.82 -24.57 -44.29
N ASN A 427 -64.84 -24.47 -45.19
CA ASN A 427 -65.07 -24.52 -46.63
C ASN A 427 -65.62 -25.88 -47.07
N SER A 428 -65.13 -26.98 -46.50
CA SER A 428 -65.64 -28.33 -46.78
C SER A 428 -67.06 -28.55 -46.25
N ALA A 429 -67.38 -27.99 -45.08
CA ALA A 429 -68.71 -28.00 -44.48
C ALA A 429 -69.68 -27.12 -45.30
N ALA A 430 -69.26 -25.94 -45.73
CA ALA A 430 -70.04 -25.08 -46.62
C ALA A 430 -70.27 -25.72 -48.00
N LEU A 431 -69.32 -26.50 -48.52
CA LEU A 431 -69.49 -27.27 -49.75
C LEU A 431 -70.52 -28.41 -49.57
N LEU A 432 -70.47 -29.09 -48.42
CA LEU A 432 -71.45 -30.12 -48.03
C LEU A 432 -72.84 -29.53 -47.78
N GLU A 433 -72.93 -28.32 -47.24
CA GLU A 433 -74.18 -27.59 -47.02
C GLU A 433 -74.78 -27.09 -48.34
N ARG A 434 -73.95 -26.67 -49.30
CA ARG A 434 -74.36 -26.25 -50.66
C ARG A 434 -74.76 -27.42 -51.58
N GLN A 435 -74.38 -28.66 -51.23
CA GLN A 435 -74.85 -29.89 -51.89
C GLN A 435 -76.13 -30.49 -51.26
N ARG A 436 -76.67 -29.90 -50.18
CA ARG A 436 -77.93 -30.34 -49.57
C ARG A 436 -79.08 -29.45 -50.03
N ASN A 437 -80.19 -30.08 -50.44
CA ASN A 437 -81.44 -29.41 -50.79
C ASN A 437 -81.87 -28.41 -49.69
N PRO A 438 -82.48 -27.27 -50.06
CA PRO A 438 -83.00 -26.32 -49.09
C PRO A 438 -84.20 -26.99 -48.39
N GLY A 439 -84.09 -27.19 -47.08
CA GLY A 439 -85.20 -27.67 -46.26
C GLY A 439 -85.02 -29.06 -45.69
N VAL A 440 -84.03 -29.25 -44.82
CA VAL A 440 -84.19 -30.12 -43.65
C VAL A 440 -83.41 -29.50 -42.51
N GLY A 441 -84.12 -28.75 -41.67
CA GLY A 441 -83.60 -28.25 -40.40
C GLY A 441 -83.44 -29.38 -39.40
N PHE A 442 -82.28 -29.43 -38.77
CA PHE A 442 -82.11 -30.05 -37.47
C PHE A 442 -81.08 -29.20 -36.72
N TRP A 443 -81.19 -29.15 -35.39
CA TRP A 443 -80.44 -28.28 -34.47
C TRP A 443 -81.11 -26.93 -34.14
N ALA A 444 -82.37 -27.01 -33.72
CA ALA A 444 -82.89 -26.14 -32.67
C ALA A 444 -83.68 -27.01 -31.67
N GLN A 445 -83.08 -27.35 -30.53
CA GLN A 445 -83.71 -27.49 -29.22
C GLN A 445 -82.66 -27.94 -28.19
N ASN A 446 -82.07 -27.00 -27.44
CA ASN A 446 -82.42 -26.92 -26.03
C ASN A 446 -82.04 -25.54 -25.46
N GLN A 447 -83.09 -24.78 -25.20
CA GLN A 447 -83.15 -23.68 -24.24
C GLN A 447 -82.64 -24.23 -22.89
N SER A 448 -81.80 -23.54 -22.12
CA SER A 448 -82.25 -22.44 -21.27
C SER A 448 -81.04 -21.69 -20.69
N ARG A 449 -81.06 -20.36 -20.84
CA ARG A 449 -80.43 -19.36 -19.96
C ARG A 449 -81.59 -18.47 -19.49
N PRO A 450 -81.62 -17.95 -18.24
CA PRO A 450 -80.86 -16.72 -17.90
C PRO A 450 -80.26 -16.73 -16.46
N ASN A 451 -79.10 -16.10 -16.22
CA ASN A 451 -78.91 -14.76 -15.62
C ASN A 451 -79.30 -14.74 -14.11
N VAL A 452 -78.46 -14.40 -13.12
CA VAL A 452 -77.90 -13.08 -12.77
C VAL A 452 -76.78 -13.26 -11.70
N ALA A 453 -75.90 -12.27 -11.58
CA ALA A 453 -74.81 -12.04 -10.63
C ALA A 453 -75.07 -12.38 -9.15
N ASP A 454 -74.02 -12.83 -8.44
CA ASP A 454 -73.32 -12.10 -7.36
C ASP A 454 -72.37 -13.02 -6.57
N SER A 455 -71.19 -12.50 -6.19
CA SER A 455 -70.43 -12.96 -5.00
C SER A 455 -71.10 -12.38 -3.74
N PRO A 456 -70.93 -12.86 -2.49
CA PRO A 456 -69.79 -13.61 -1.94
C PRO A 456 -70.13 -14.68 -0.84
N THR A 457 -69.06 -15.23 -0.23
CA THR A 457 -68.94 -15.76 1.16
C THR A 457 -69.49 -17.14 1.58
N SER A 458 -68.53 -17.94 2.07
CA SER A 458 -68.51 -18.71 3.33
C SER A 458 -69.16 -20.11 3.44
N GLU A 459 -68.31 -21.02 3.98
CA GLU A 459 -68.63 -22.13 4.90
C GLU A 459 -69.47 -23.31 4.34
N ASN A 460 -69.26 -24.59 4.67
CA ASN A 460 -68.41 -25.29 5.62
C ASN A 460 -68.47 -26.80 5.30
N SER A 461 -67.56 -27.56 5.93
CA SER A 461 -67.61 -29.02 6.22
C SER A 461 -66.69 -29.90 5.35
N ARG A 462 -65.42 -30.09 5.76
CA ARG A 462 -64.87 -30.97 6.83
C ARG A 462 -64.65 -32.41 6.31
N SER A 463 -63.40 -32.85 6.04
CA SER A 463 -62.32 -33.30 6.97
C SER A 463 -62.59 -34.72 7.51
N PRO A 464 -61.58 -35.61 7.72
CA PRO A 464 -60.35 -35.36 8.51
C PRO A 464 -59.06 -35.93 7.83
N SER A 465 -57.81 -35.74 8.26
CA SER A 465 -57.25 -35.75 9.62
C SER A 465 -55.83 -35.15 9.62
N ARG A 466 -55.54 -34.27 10.58
CA ARG A 466 -54.20 -33.99 11.14
C ARG A 466 -54.35 -34.13 12.66
N PRO A 467 -53.35 -34.65 13.38
CA PRO A 467 -52.64 -33.79 14.35
C PRO A 467 -51.13 -34.09 14.36
N ALA A 468 -50.24 -33.09 14.38
CA ALA A 468 -49.65 -32.52 15.59
C ALA A 468 -49.10 -33.58 16.57
N SER A 469 -47.76 -33.58 16.73
CA SER A 469 -47.01 -34.31 17.77
C SER A 469 -47.56 -34.04 19.17
N PRO A 470 -47.44 -35.00 20.11
CA PRO A 470 -46.38 -34.88 21.14
C PRO A 470 -45.76 -36.21 21.62
N ALA A 471 -44.60 -36.09 22.26
CA ALA A 471 -43.82 -37.15 22.92
C ALA A 471 -44.36 -37.57 24.29
N GLN A 472 -43.99 -38.77 24.78
CA GLN A 472 -43.56 -39.11 26.17
C GLN A 472 -43.39 -40.64 26.37
N SER A 473 -42.16 -41.14 26.62
CA SER A 473 -41.56 -41.56 27.93
C SER A 473 -41.83 -43.03 28.28
N VAL A 474 -40.86 -43.91 28.61
CA VAL A 474 -39.99 -44.00 29.82
C VAL A 474 -38.92 -45.09 29.52
N THR A 475 -37.64 -45.05 29.91
CA THR A 475 -36.96 -44.94 31.23
C THR A 475 -35.50 -44.49 31.00
N SER A 476 -34.75 -43.77 31.84
CA SER A 476 -34.95 -43.08 33.11
C SER A 476 -33.88 -41.98 33.26
N ASP A 477 -34.28 -40.93 33.98
CA ASP A 477 -33.48 -40.00 34.79
C ASP A 477 -32.72 -38.80 34.17
N ARG A 478 -33.49 -37.69 34.14
CA ARG A 478 -33.29 -36.47 34.94
C ARG A 478 -32.52 -35.28 34.32
N ALA A 479 -33.34 -34.46 33.65
CA ALA A 479 -33.55 -33.02 33.86
C ALA A 479 -32.55 -31.98 33.31
N ALA A 480 -33.18 -31.07 32.54
CA ALA A 480 -32.92 -29.64 32.36
C ALA A 480 -32.04 -29.17 31.18
N THR A 481 -32.77 -28.79 30.12
CA THR A 481 -32.63 -27.56 29.32
C THR A 481 -31.42 -27.35 28.39
N SER A 482 -31.76 -27.34 27.10
CA SER A 482 -31.25 -26.50 26.00
C SER A 482 -29.75 -26.52 25.70
N SER A 483 -29.37 -27.20 24.60
CA SER A 483 -28.32 -26.83 23.63
C SER A 483 -27.81 -28.09 22.89
N ARG A 484 -27.31 -27.93 21.65
CA ARG A 484 -26.66 -28.93 20.77
C ARG A 484 -27.62 -29.86 20.00
N ASN A 485 -27.48 -29.99 18.67
CA ASN A 485 -26.29 -30.53 18.01
C ASN A 485 -25.90 -29.80 16.71
N THR A 486 -24.89 -28.94 16.83
CA THR A 486 -23.86 -28.64 15.81
C THR A 486 -22.68 -29.60 16.05
N ALA A 487 -22.89 -30.91 15.83
CA ALA A 487 -21.94 -31.93 16.30
C ALA A 487 -20.85 -32.33 15.28
N SER A 488 -20.56 -31.49 14.28
CA SER A 488 -19.46 -31.74 13.33
C SER A 488 -18.64 -30.52 12.93
N ALA A 489 -18.85 -29.36 13.58
CA ALA A 489 -18.14 -28.12 13.25
C ALA A 489 -17.16 -27.62 14.34
N GLU A 490 -17.19 -28.18 15.55
CA GLU A 490 -16.35 -27.70 16.66
C GLU A 490 -15.95 -28.85 17.58
N GLU A 491 -15.08 -29.74 17.09
CA GLU A 491 -14.15 -30.44 18.00
C GLU A 491 -13.05 -29.44 18.36
N VAL A 492 -13.43 -28.38 19.08
CA VAL A 492 -12.48 -27.47 19.73
C VAL A 492 -11.64 -28.37 20.62
N ASN A 493 -10.34 -28.40 20.36
CA ASN A 493 -9.40 -29.25 21.06
C ASN A 493 -9.47 -28.94 22.57
N LEU A 494 -10.31 -29.68 23.31
CA LEU A 494 -10.68 -29.36 24.70
C LEU A 494 -9.45 -29.39 25.61
N GLU A 495 -8.46 -30.16 25.22
CA GLU A 495 -7.15 -30.24 25.86
C GLU A 495 -6.35 -28.93 25.70
N TYR A 496 -6.40 -28.29 24.52
CA TYR A 496 -5.79 -26.98 24.29
C TYR A 496 -6.48 -25.89 25.10
N LEU A 497 -7.82 -25.86 25.11
CA LEU A 497 -8.58 -24.88 25.88
C LEU A 497 -8.38 -25.08 27.39
N ARG A 498 -8.30 -26.34 27.86
CA ARG A 498 -7.98 -26.69 29.24
C ARG A 498 -6.59 -26.20 29.65
N ASN A 499 -5.58 -26.42 28.82
CA ASN A 499 -4.20 -25.99 29.12
C ASN A 499 -4.07 -24.47 29.10
N LEU A 500 -4.74 -23.79 28.17
CA LEU A 500 -4.79 -22.33 28.12
C LEU A 500 -5.42 -21.76 29.39
N ILE A 501 -6.58 -22.29 29.81
CA ILE A 501 -7.24 -21.85 31.05
C ILE A 501 -6.35 -22.08 32.27
N LEU A 502 -5.67 -23.24 32.37
CA LEU A 502 -4.76 -23.53 33.48
C LEU A 502 -3.57 -22.55 33.53
N GLN A 503 -2.96 -22.23 32.39
CA GLN A 503 -1.85 -21.27 32.28
C GLN A 503 -2.24 -19.86 32.76
N PHE A 504 -3.47 -19.42 32.43
CA PHE A 504 -4.00 -18.15 32.89
C PHE A 504 -4.38 -18.14 34.38
N LEU A 505 -4.73 -19.30 34.95
CA LEU A 505 -5.05 -19.43 36.38
C LEU A 505 -3.81 -19.57 37.26
N GLU A 506 -2.70 -20.05 36.72
CA GLU A 506 -1.41 -20.18 37.41
C GLU A 506 -0.86 -18.81 37.84
N HIS A 507 -1.09 -17.77 37.04
CA HIS A 507 -0.68 -16.40 37.33
C HIS A 507 -1.86 -15.52 37.75
N LYS A 508 -1.86 -15.02 38.99
CA LYS A 508 -2.98 -14.25 39.55
C LYS A 508 -3.31 -12.98 38.76
N GLU A 509 -2.32 -12.36 38.12
CA GLU A 509 -2.47 -11.13 37.33
C GLU A 509 -3.11 -11.35 35.95
N MET A 510 -3.00 -12.54 35.37
CA MET A 510 -3.53 -12.83 34.03
C MET A 510 -5.02 -13.25 34.05
N ARG A 511 -5.60 -13.42 35.24
CA ARG A 511 -7.00 -13.85 35.40
C ARG A 511 -8.00 -12.86 34.80
N ALA A 512 -7.70 -11.55 34.81
CA ALA A 512 -8.58 -10.55 34.22
C ALA A 512 -8.63 -10.68 32.69
N ASP A 513 -7.49 -11.01 32.07
CA ASP A 513 -7.40 -11.27 30.64
C ASP A 513 -8.04 -12.60 30.25
N LEU A 514 -8.01 -13.61 31.12
CA LEU A 514 -8.76 -14.86 30.94
C LEU A 514 -10.27 -14.61 30.84
N VAL A 515 -10.83 -13.73 31.68
CA VAL A 515 -12.25 -13.37 31.60
C VAL A 515 -12.57 -12.70 30.27
N ARG A 516 -11.65 -11.85 29.75
CA ARG A 516 -11.81 -11.20 28.46
C ARG A 516 -11.79 -12.20 27.30
N VAL A 517 -10.86 -13.15 27.32
CA VAL A 517 -10.75 -14.21 26.30
C VAL A 517 -11.96 -15.16 26.36
N MET A 518 -12.34 -15.62 27.54
CA MET A 518 -13.52 -16.46 27.74
C MET A 518 -14.83 -15.75 27.34
N SER A 519 -14.92 -14.43 27.55
CA SER A 519 -16.06 -13.62 27.11
C SER A 519 -16.24 -13.63 25.60
N VAL A 520 -15.14 -13.70 24.83
CA VAL A 520 -15.19 -13.76 23.36
C VAL A 520 -15.52 -15.17 22.88
N ILE A 521 -14.87 -16.19 23.46
CA ILE A 521 -15.03 -17.59 23.05
C ILE A 521 -16.42 -18.12 23.42
N LEU A 522 -16.86 -17.89 24.66
CA LEU A 522 -18.16 -18.37 25.17
C LEU A 522 -19.30 -17.36 24.96
N ARG A 523 -19.01 -16.23 24.30
CA ARG A 523 -19.96 -15.16 23.96
C ARG A 523 -20.75 -14.64 25.16
N PHE A 524 -20.04 -14.23 26.22
CA PHE A 524 -20.68 -13.61 27.38
C PHE A 524 -21.36 -12.30 27.01
N THR A 525 -22.49 -12.04 27.67
CA THR A 525 -23.13 -10.74 27.60
C THR A 525 -22.29 -9.70 28.37
N PRO A 526 -22.34 -8.40 27.98
CA PRO A 526 -21.61 -7.34 28.67
C PRO A 526 -21.91 -7.19 30.17
N ALA A 527 -23.05 -7.72 30.64
CA ALA A 527 -23.40 -7.78 32.06
C ALA A 527 -22.66 -8.91 32.79
N GLU A 528 -22.52 -10.08 32.17
CA GLU A 528 -21.78 -11.23 32.70
C GLU A 528 -20.29 -10.95 32.76
N THR A 529 -19.71 -10.34 31.71
CA THR A 529 -18.30 -9.96 31.69
C THR A 529 -17.97 -8.96 32.80
N ARG A 530 -18.82 -7.94 33.03
CA ARG A 530 -18.63 -6.96 34.12
C ARG A 530 -18.70 -7.62 35.51
N ARG A 531 -19.63 -8.55 35.72
CA ARG A 531 -19.78 -9.30 36.98
C ARG A 531 -18.59 -10.22 37.27
N LEU A 532 -17.98 -10.79 36.23
CA LEU A 532 -16.82 -11.69 36.37
C LEU A 532 -15.53 -10.90 36.58
N VAL A 533 -15.32 -9.81 35.85
CA VAL A 533 -14.17 -8.91 36.04
C VAL A 533 -14.16 -8.29 37.45
N SER A 534 -15.32 -8.01 38.05
CA SER A 534 -15.39 -7.47 39.42
C SER A 534 -15.07 -8.48 40.53
N LYS A 535 -14.88 -9.76 40.19
CA LYS A 535 -14.60 -10.85 41.16
C LYS A 535 -13.20 -11.45 41.01
N VAL A 536 -12.48 -11.06 39.96
CA VAL A 536 -11.09 -11.44 39.68
C VAL A 536 -10.18 -10.35 40.25
#